data_AF-A0A966V6Q4-F1
#
_entry.id   AF-A0A966V6Q4-F1
#
_cell.length_a   1.000
_cell.length_b   1.000
_cell.length_c   1.000
_cell.angle_alpha   90.00
_cell.angle_beta   90.00
_cell.angle_gamma   90.00
#
_symmetry.space_group_name_H-M   'P 1'
#
loop_
_entity.id
_entity.type
_entity.pdbx_description
1 polymer ?
#
loop_
_entity_poly.entity_id
_entity_poly.type
_entity_poly.pdbx_seq_one_letter_code
_entity_poly.pdbx_strand_id
1 'polypeptide(L)'
;MILFDWEKIRSDSKGKIGAIIQIISAITWPEVLPTKRQLIVNKFYGKDFSGNSFLLNPESLLNKKYELKAKDIVEYIMLASKRSYADYLITGNRTLNVRLLPYVIASNELITIKNNEIYFKYEGS
;
A
#
# COMPACT_ATOMS: atom_id res chain seq x y z
N MET A 1 3.53 10.82 -1.67
CA MET A 1 3.96 9.73 -0.76
C MET A 1 3.10 9.74 0.49
N ILE A 2 2.69 8.58 0.96
CA ILE A 2 2.07 8.41 2.27
C ILE A 2 2.93 7.51 3.15
N LEU A 3 2.82 7.72 4.46
CA LEU A 3 3.36 6.85 5.49
C LEU A 3 2.21 6.14 6.21
N PHE A 4 2.43 4.89 6.58
CA PHE A 4 1.44 4.09 7.30
C PHE A 4 2.09 2.95 8.09
N ASP A 5 1.31 2.27 8.91
CA ASP A 5 1.68 1.04 9.60
C ASP A 5 0.90 -0.14 9.01
N TRP A 6 1.62 -1.01 8.31
CA TRP A 6 1.01 -2.18 7.67
C TRP A 6 0.37 -3.15 8.66
N GLU A 7 0.97 -3.36 9.84
CA GLU A 7 0.46 -4.31 10.82
C GLU A 7 -0.81 -3.77 11.51
N LYS A 8 -0.87 -2.47 11.81
CA LYS A 8 -2.12 -1.82 12.26
C LYS A 8 -3.23 -2.01 11.22
N ILE A 9 -2.96 -1.72 9.94
CA ILE A 9 -3.94 -1.88 8.85
C ILE A 9 -4.39 -3.32 8.71
N ARG A 10 -3.46 -4.29 8.72
CA ARG A 10 -3.77 -5.72 8.59
C ARG A 10 -4.65 -6.21 9.74
N SER A 11 -4.31 -5.82 10.97
CA SER A 11 -5.08 -6.15 12.18
C SER A 11 -6.51 -5.59 12.11
N ASP A 12 -6.65 -4.30 11.87
CA ASP A 12 -7.95 -3.61 11.88
C ASP A 12 -8.87 -4.02 10.73
N SER A 13 -8.29 -4.28 9.55
CA SER A 13 -9.00 -4.77 8.39
C SER A 13 -9.39 -6.25 8.52
N LYS A 14 -8.79 -6.98 9.47
CA LYS A 14 -8.85 -8.45 9.59
C LYS A 14 -8.47 -9.14 8.27
N GLY A 15 -7.52 -8.56 7.53
CA GLY A 15 -7.08 -9.02 6.22
C GLY A 15 -8.11 -8.87 5.08
N LYS A 16 -9.25 -8.18 5.30
CA LYS A 16 -10.25 -7.99 4.26
C LYS A 16 -9.75 -7.01 3.21
N ILE A 17 -9.64 -7.47 1.96
CA ILE A 17 -9.11 -6.71 0.81
C ILE A 17 -9.77 -5.33 0.68
N GLY A 18 -11.11 -5.27 0.62
CA GLY A 18 -11.82 -4.00 0.47
C GLY A 18 -11.59 -3.02 1.62
N ALA A 19 -11.41 -3.53 2.85
CA ALA A 19 -11.11 -2.70 4.01
C ALA A 19 -9.69 -2.13 3.95
N ILE A 20 -8.70 -2.92 3.53
CA ILE A 20 -7.32 -2.45 3.33
C ILE A 20 -7.30 -1.30 2.30
N ILE A 21 -7.94 -1.50 1.14
CA ILE A 21 -8.01 -0.48 0.09
C ILE A 21 -8.73 0.79 0.59
N GLN A 22 -9.78 0.64 1.39
CA GLN A 22 -10.47 1.78 2.01
C GLN A 22 -9.57 2.55 2.98
N ILE A 23 -8.84 1.87 3.87
CA ILE A 23 -7.93 2.52 4.82
C ILE A 23 -6.84 3.27 4.05
N ILE A 24 -6.21 2.62 3.07
CA ILE A 24 -5.16 3.24 2.25
C ILE A 24 -5.70 4.43 1.45
N SER A 25 -6.94 4.36 0.93
CA SER A 25 -7.60 5.50 0.29
C SER A 25 -7.82 6.66 1.26
N ALA A 26 -8.23 6.37 2.51
CA ALA A 26 -8.46 7.40 3.52
C ALA A 26 -7.16 8.09 3.96
N ILE A 27 -6.05 7.36 4.02
CA ILE A 27 -4.71 7.93 4.30
C ILE A 27 -4.23 8.78 3.11
N THR A 28 -4.54 8.36 1.88
CA THR A 28 -4.12 9.08 0.65
C THR A 28 -4.87 10.39 0.45
N TRP A 29 -6.17 10.42 0.76
CA TRP A 29 -7.02 11.60 0.57
C TRP A 29 -7.72 11.99 1.87
N PRO A 30 -6.98 12.49 2.89
CA PRO A 30 -7.57 12.84 4.18
C PRO A 30 -8.55 14.01 4.09
N GLU A 31 -8.37 14.91 3.10
CA GLU A 31 -9.24 16.07 2.86
C GLU A 31 -10.55 15.72 2.17
N VAL A 32 -10.63 14.55 1.54
CA VAL A 32 -11.89 14.06 0.97
C VAL A 32 -12.77 13.64 2.14
N LEU A 33 -13.48 14.63 2.69
CA LEU A 33 -14.41 14.45 3.78
C LEU A 33 -15.39 13.37 3.36
N PRO A 34 -15.45 12.24 4.08
CA PRO A 34 -16.47 11.26 3.79
C PRO A 34 -17.81 11.96 4.03
N THR A 35 -18.76 11.81 3.11
CA THR A 35 -20.15 12.21 3.35
C THR A 35 -20.59 11.70 4.73
N LYS A 36 -21.56 12.36 5.40
CA LYS A 36 -22.08 11.86 6.70
C LYS A 36 -22.36 10.35 6.68
N ARG A 37 -22.89 9.83 5.56
CA ARG A 37 -23.09 8.40 5.33
C ARG A 37 -21.77 7.63 5.35
N GLN A 38 -20.75 8.08 4.62
CA GLN A 38 -19.44 7.46 4.59
C GLN A 38 -18.70 7.55 5.93
N LEU A 39 -18.89 8.60 6.74
CA LEU A 39 -18.36 8.66 8.11
C LEU A 39 -19.01 7.61 9.01
N ILE A 40 -20.31 7.36 8.83
CA ILE A 40 -21.06 6.35 9.58
C ILE A 40 -20.66 4.92 9.17
N VAL A 41 -20.35 4.65 7.90
CA VAL A 41 -19.91 3.31 7.46
C VAL A 41 -18.40 3.09 7.48
N ASN A 42 -17.58 4.14 7.43
CA ASN A 42 -16.12 4.02 7.44
C ASN A 42 -15.60 4.02 8.87
N LYS A 43 -15.72 2.87 9.53
CA LYS A 43 -15.24 2.58 10.89
C LYS A 43 -13.73 2.82 11.13
N PHE A 44 -12.99 3.19 10.09
CA PHE A 44 -11.56 3.48 10.16
C PHE A 44 -11.26 4.98 10.28
N TYR A 45 -12.27 5.84 10.11
CA TYR A 45 -12.10 7.28 10.24
C TYR A 45 -11.71 7.67 11.68
N GLY A 46 -10.72 8.56 11.82
CA GLY A 46 -10.20 9.01 13.12
C GLY A 46 -9.26 8.03 13.81
N LYS A 47 -8.95 6.87 13.21
CA LYS A 47 -7.93 5.96 13.73
C LYS A 47 -6.54 6.35 13.26
N ASP A 48 -5.56 6.16 14.14
CA ASP A 48 -4.16 6.36 13.80
C ASP A 48 -3.57 5.13 13.09
N PHE A 49 -3.21 5.31 11.83
CA PHE A 49 -2.48 4.33 11.03
C PHE A 49 -1.06 4.79 10.69
N SER A 50 -0.50 5.77 11.42
CA SER A 50 0.87 6.22 11.21
C SER A 50 1.90 5.13 11.53
N GLY A 51 2.96 5.09 10.71
CA GLY A 51 4.06 4.14 10.79
C GLY A 51 5.13 4.44 9.73
N ASN A 52 6.06 3.50 9.53
CA ASN A 52 7.20 3.68 8.61
C ASN A 52 7.06 2.91 7.30
N SER A 53 5.95 2.21 7.05
CA SER A 53 5.64 1.68 5.73
C SER A 53 5.25 2.82 4.80
N PHE A 54 5.55 2.71 3.51
CA PHE A 54 5.32 3.82 2.58
C PHE A 54 4.90 3.39 1.17
N LEU A 55 4.11 4.26 0.54
CA LEU A 55 3.81 4.25 -0.89
C LEU A 55 4.22 5.60 -1.47
N LEU A 56 5.02 5.59 -2.54
CA LEU A 56 5.54 6.84 -3.12
C LEU A 56 4.47 7.60 -3.92
N ASN A 57 3.63 6.87 -4.66
CA ASN A 57 2.61 7.42 -5.56
C ASN A 57 1.28 6.64 -5.42
N PRO A 58 0.66 6.68 -4.24
CA PRO A 58 -0.58 5.94 -3.97
C PRO A 58 -1.74 6.40 -4.87
N GLU A 59 -1.78 7.67 -5.27
CA GLU A 59 -2.85 8.22 -6.10
C GLU A 59 -2.92 7.52 -7.46
N SER A 60 -1.78 7.28 -8.11
CA SER A 60 -1.74 6.60 -9.41
C SER A 60 -2.22 5.15 -9.34
N LEU A 61 -1.95 4.47 -8.23
CA LEU A 61 -2.45 3.12 -7.95
C LEU A 61 -3.96 3.14 -7.69
N LEU A 62 -4.41 4.04 -6.80
CA LEU A 62 -5.78 4.04 -6.28
C LEU A 62 -6.79 4.64 -7.26
N ASN A 63 -6.39 5.57 -8.12
CA ASN A 63 -7.26 6.11 -9.17
C ASN A 63 -7.68 5.02 -10.17
N LYS A 64 -6.85 3.98 -10.35
CA LYS A 64 -7.13 2.83 -11.22
C LYS A 64 -7.70 1.62 -10.48
N LYS A 65 -8.05 1.74 -9.20
CA LYS A 65 -8.43 0.59 -8.35
C LYS A 65 -9.63 -0.23 -8.85
N TYR A 66 -10.48 0.35 -9.69
CA TYR A 66 -11.64 -0.33 -10.29
C TYR A 66 -11.30 -1.09 -11.58
N GLU A 67 -10.17 -0.79 -12.21
CA GLU A 67 -9.64 -1.47 -13.40
C GLU A 67 -8.71 -2.63 -13.04
N LEU A 68 -8.12 -2.57 -11.84
CA LEU A 68 -7.13 -3.51 -11.34
C LEU A 68 -7.74 -4.59 -10.45
N LYS A 69 -7.08 -5.74 -10.36
CA LYS A 69 -7.47 -6.78 -9.41
C LYS A 69 -7.21 -6.30 -7.99
N ALA A 70 -8.25 -6.29 -7.15
CA ALA A 70 -8.15 -5.82 -5.77
C ALA A 70 -7.09 -6.59 -4.94
N LYS A 71 -6.91 -7.89 -5.22
CA LYS A 71 -5.86 -8.70 -4.58
C LYS A 71 -4.44 -8.23 -4.98
N ASP A 72 -4.25 -7.84 -6.24
CA ASP A 72 -2.96 -7.40 -6.78
C ASP A 72 -2.58 -6.05 -6.15
N ILE A 73 -3.57 -5.16 -5.95
CA ILE A 73 -3.41 -3.90 -5.22
C ILE A 73 -2.95 -4.16 -3.78
N VAL A 74 -3.61 -5.08 -3.06
CA VAL A 74 -3.25 -5.37 -1.66
C VAL A 74 -1.88 -6.02 -1.55
N GLU A 75 -1.53 -6.94 -2.45
CA GLU A 75 -0.19 -7.53 -2.49
C GLU A 75 0.88 -6.48 -2.81
N TYR A 76 0.61 -5.56 -3.74
CA TYR A 76 1.47 -4.42 -4.02
C TYR A 76 1.74 -3.58 -2.77
N ILE A 77 0.68 -3.21 -2.03
CA ILE A 77 0.78 -2.40 -0.80
C ILE A 77 1.56 -3.14 0.28
N MET A 78 1.31 -4.45 0.44
CA MET A 78 1.99 -5.31 1.41
C MET A 78 3.48 -5.50 1.08
N LEU A 79 3.83 -5.65 -0.20
CA LEU A 79 5.23 -5.75 -0.60
C LEU A 79 5.93 -4.40 -0.42
N ALA A 80 5.28 -3.31 -0.81
CA ALA A 80 5.81 -1.97 -0.63
C ALA A 80 6.07 -1.63 0.84
N SER A 81 5.24 -2.14 1.76
CA SER A 81 5.38 -1.92 3.20
C SER A 81 6.58 -2.60 3.84
N LYS A 82 7.18 -3.60 3.19
CA LYS A 82 8.37 -4.34 3.66
C LYS A 82 9.69 -3.63 3.37
N ARG A 83 9.68 -2.55 2.58
CA ARG A 83 10.87 -1.78 2.26
C ARG A 83 11.36 -1.01 3.49
N SER A 84 12.68 -0.83 3.60
CA SER A 84 13.28 0.03 4.63
C SER A 84 13.07 1.49 4.26
N TYR A 85 12.26 2.20 5.04
CA TYR A 85 12.07 3.65 4.86
C TYR A 85 13.36 4.43 5.15
N ALA A 86 14.15 3.98 6.12
CA ALA A 86 15.47 4.56 6.40
C ALA A 86 16.42 4.45 5.20
N ASP A 87 16.48 3.27 4.56
CA ASP A 87 17.31 3.07 3.37
C ASP A 87 16.82 3.92 2.21
N TYR A 88 15.49 4.05 2.03
CA TYR A 88 14.92 4.94 1.03
C TYR A 88 15.34 6.40 1.24
N LEU A 89 15.32 6.90 2.48
CA LEU A 89 15.75 8.26 2.79
C LEU A 89 17.23 8.51 2.48
N ILE A 90 18.08 7.50 2.66
CA ILE A 90 19.54 7.61 2.45
C ILE A 90 19.92 7.42 0.98
N THR A 91 19.33 6.42 0.32
CA THR A 91 19.77 5.93 -0.99
C THR A 91 18.81 6.24 -2.13
N GLY A 92 17.57 6.60 -1.80
CA GLY A 92 16.47 6.68 -2.75
C GLY A 92 15.96 5.33 -3.26
N ASN A 93 16.40 4.21 -2.68
CA ASN A 93 16.01 2.86 -3.13
C ASN A 93 14.50 2.64 -3.02
N ARG A 94 13.86 2.30 -4.15
CA ARG A 94 12.41 2.11 -4.27
C ARG A 94 12.02 0.64 -4.42
N THR A 95 12.99 -0.25 -4.61
CA THR A 95 12.73 -1.67 -4.85
C THR A 95 12.68 -2.46 -3.55
N LEU A 96 12.19 -3.70 -3.63
CA LEU A 96 12.30 -4.67 -2.56
C LEU A 96 13.08 -5.89 -3.06
N ASN A 97 14.12 -6.28 -2.33
CA ASN A 97 14.88 -7.47 -2.65
C ASN A 97 14.04 -8.73 -2.38
N VAL A 98 13.85 -9.59 -3.39
CA VAL A 98 13.02 -10.80 -3.29
C VAL A 98 13.52 -11.78 -2.23
N ARG A 99 14.82 -11.75 -1.88
CA ARG A 99 15.40 -12.66 -0.87
C ARG A 99 14.92 -12.37 0.54
N LEU A 100 14.32 -11.19 0.77
CA LEU A 100 13.71 -10.82 2.04
C LEU A 100 12.31 -11.41 2.21
N LEU A 101 11.77 -12.08 1.18
CA LEU A 101 10.44 -12.66 1.22
C LEU A 101 10.48 -14.14 1.61
N PRO A 102 9.63 -14.58 2.56
CA PRO A 102 9.55 -15.99 2.95
C PRO A 102 8.70 -16.84 1.98
N TYR A 103 8.30 -16.29 0.82
CA TYR A 103 7.45 -16.95 -0.17
C TYR A 103 7.72 -16.43 -1.57
N VAL A 104 7.29 -17.21 -2.57
CA VAL A 104 7.32 -16.82 -3.98
C VAL A 104 6.11 -15.96 -4.29
N ILE A 105 6.34 -14.81 -4.93
CA ILE A 105 5.25 -13.92 -5.34
C ILE A 105 4.49 -14.55 -6.52
N ALA A 106 3.16 -14.55 -6.42
CA ALA A 106 2.30 -14.98 -7.51
C ALA A 106 2.31 -13.96 -8.67
N SER A 107 1.70 -14.30 -9.80
CA SER A 107 1.55 -13.35 -10.90
C SER A 107 0.73 -12.13 -10.47
N ASN A 108 1.35 -10.96 -10.50
CA ASN A 108 0.77 -9.67 -10.16
C ASN A 108 1.26 -8.61 -11.16
N GLU A 109 0.33 -8.01 -11.90
CA GLU A 109 0.63 -7.09 -13.02
C GLU A 109 1.11 -5.69 -12.57
N LEU A 110 1.07 -5.42 -11.27
CA LEU A 110 1.48 -4.15 -10.66
C LEU A 110 2.92 -4.15 -10.18
N ILE A 111 3.58 -5.30 -10.26
CA ILE A 111 4.98 -5.47 -9.90
C ILE A 111 5.75 -6.11 -11.04
N THR A 112 7.05 -5.88 -11.08
CA THR A 112 7.97 -6.53 -12.02
C THR A 112 9.18 -7.01 -11.24
N ILE A 113 9.57 -8.27 -11.46
CA ILE A 113 10.75 -8.84 -10.82
C ILE A 113 11.87 -8.88 -11.84
N LYS A 114 12.98 -8.19 -11.56
CA LYS A 114 14.19 -8.21 -12.39
C LYS A 114 15.42 -8.15 -11.49
N ASN A 115 16.42 -8.98 -11.75
CA ASN A 115 17.68 -9.00 -10.99
C ASN A 115 17.48 -9.15 -9.46
N ASN A 116 16.54 -10.00 -9.03
CA ASN A 116 16.17 -10.18 -7.61
C ASN A 116 15.55 -8.95 -6.93
N GLU A 117 15.13 -7.95 -7.70
CA GLU A 117 14.47 -6.75 -7.18
C GLU A 117 13.03 -6.67 -7.68
N ILE A 118 12.13 -6.28 -6.79
CA ILE A 118 10.73 -6.01 -7.08
C ILE A 118 10.59 -4.53 -7.37
N TYR A 119 10.14 -4.23 -8.58
CA TYR A 119 9.82 -2.88 -9.05
C TYR A 119 8.32 -2.67 -8.96
N PHE A 120 7.93 -1.50 -8.46
CA PHE A 120 6.55 -1.13 -8.23
C PHE A 120 6.08 -0.23 -9.38
N LYS A 121 5.11 -0.71 -10.18
CA LYS A 121 4.65 -0.08 -11.43
C LYS A 121 4.40 1.44 -11.35
N TYR A 122 3.86 1.92 -10.23
CA TYR A 122 3.50 3.33 -10.06
C TYR A 122 4.56 4.19 -9.35
N GLU A 123 5.70 3.63 -8.92
CA GLU A 123 6.67 4.36 -8.09
C GLU A 123 7.97 4.76 -8.82
N GLY A 124 7.99 4.57 -10.14
CA GLY A 124 9.14 4.84 -10.98
C GLY A 124 10.17 3.71 -10.94
N SER A 125 11.07 3.73 -11.93
CA SER A 125 12.25 2.86 -12.03
C SER A 125 13.47 3.59 -11.48
#